data_AF-I3L212-F1
#
_entry.id   AF-I3L212-F1
#
_cell.length_a   1.000
_cell.length_b   1.000
_cell.length_c   1.000
_cell.angle_alpha   90.00
_cell.angle_beta   90.00
_cell.angle_gamma   90.00
#
_symmetry.space_group_name_H-M   'P 1'
#
loop_
_entity.id
_entity.type
_entity.pdbx_description
1 polymer ?
#
loop_
_entity_poly.entity_id
_entity_poly.type
_entity_poly.pdbx_seq_one_letter_code
_entity_poly.pdbx_strand_id
1 'polypeptide(L)'
;MLQPRPHASKHRRRRGLTAAPHVTSHPRQSVPSDKQLRIFDPRTKPRASQSTQAHENSRDSRLAWMGTWEHLVSTGFNQMREREVKLWDTRFFSSALASLTLDTSLGCLVPLLDPDSGLLVLAGKGERQLYCYEVVPQQPALSPVTQCVLESVLRGAALVPRQALAVMSCEVLRVLQLSDTAIVPIGYHVPRKAVEFHEDLFPDT
;
A
#
# COMPACT_ATOMS: atom_id res chain seq x y z
N MET A 1 28.88 -18.49 -42.88
CA MET A 1 28.98 -17.07 -42.46
C MET A 1 27.57 -16.56 -42.22
N LEU A 2 27.10 -16.57 -40.97
CA LEU A 2 25.86 -15.90 -40.52
C LEU A 2 26.03 -15.63 -39.03
N GLN A 3 25.95 -14.34 -38.68
CA GLN A 3 26.28 -13.79 -37.36
C GLN A 3 25.22 -14.12 -36.30
N PRO A 4 25.60 -14.19 -35.01
CA PRO A 4 24.64 -14.37 -33.91
C PRO A 4 23.92 -13.04 -33.55
N ARG A 5 22.63 -13.13 -33.22
CA ARG A 5 21.84 -12.01 -32.68
C ARG A 5 22.19 -11.77 -31.20
N PRO A 6 22.31 -10.52 -30.73
CA PRO A 6 22.52 -10.24 -29.32
C PRO A 6 21.18 -10.04 -28.60
N HIS A 7 20.82 -10.92 -27.66
CA HIS A 7 19.82 -10.61 -26.63
C HIS A 7 20.55 -10.29 -25.32
N ALA A 8 20.96 -9.04 -25.18
CA ALA A 8 21.33 -8.48 -23.89
C ALA A 8 20.05 -8.00 -23.19
N SER A 9 19.56 -8.78 -22.22
CA SER A 9 18.57 -8.31 -21.25
C SER A 9 19.22 -7.21 -20.41
N LYS A 10 18.89 -5.95 -20.71
CA LYS A 10 19.29 -4.81 -19.88
C LYS A 10 18.48 -4.89 -18.59
N HIS A 11 19.06 -5.47 -17.54
CA HIS A 11 18.62 -5.24 -16.17
C HIS A 11 18.62 -3.74 -15.90
N ARG A 12 17.43 -3.13 -15.94
CA ARG A 12 17.20 -1.74 -15.53
C ARG A 12 17.47 -1.69 -14.03
N ARG A 13 18.65 -1.18 -13.66
CA ARG A 13 19.05 -0.95 -12.26
C ARG A 13 17.91 -0.22 -11.54
N ARG A 14 17.40 -0.82 -10.46
CA ARG A 14 16.34 -0.27 -9.61
C ARG A 14 16.77 1.13 -9.14
N ARG A 15 16.07 2.18 -9.59
CA ARG A 15 16.21 3.53 -9.00
C ARG A 15 15.53 3.46 -7.64
N GLY A 16 16.29 3.31 -6.56
CA GLY A 16 15.69 3.32 -5.22
C GLY A 16 15.20 4.72 -4.93
N LEU A 17 13.89 4.97 -5.06
CA LEU A 17 13.24 6.18 -4.55
C LEU A 17 12.59 5.81 -3.22
N THR A 18 12.56 6.73 -2.26
CA THR A 18 11.84 6.51 -0.99
C THR A 18 10.87 7.66 -0.78
N ALA A 19 9.61 7.32 -0.53
CA ALA A 19 8.60 8.26 -0.08
C ALA A 19 8.46 8.09 1.43
N ALA A 20 8.47 9.20 2.14
CA ALA A 20 8.31 9.21 3.59
C ALA A 20 7.45 10.41 4.00
N PRO A 21 6.53 10.22 4.97
CA PRO A 21 5.97 11.35 5.70
C PRO A 21 7.11 11.99 6.52
N HIS A 22 7.30 13.31 6.43
CA HIS A 22 8.36 13.99 7.17
C HIS A 22 7.85 14.49 8.52
N VAL A 23 8.57 14.19 9.59
CA VAL A 23 8.39 14.79 10.92
C VAL A 23 9.70 15.46 11.31
N THR A 24 9.71 16.79 11.45
CA THR A 24 10.87 17.53 11.95
C THR A 24 11.06 17.25 13.44
N SER A 25 12.04 16.43 13.80
CA SER A 25 12.41 16.21 15.20
C SER A 25 13.45 17.25 15.65
N HIS A 26 12.98 18.29 16.35
CA HIS A 26 13.83 19.12 17.21
C HIS A 26 13.37 18.95 18.67
N PRO A 27 14.27 18.59 19.60
CA PRO A 27 13.90 18.33 20.98
C PRO A 27 13.70 19.65 21.72
N ARG A 28 12.46 20.17 21.69
CA ARG A 28 11.79 20.97 22.75
C ARG A 28 10.48 21.65 22.33
N GLN A 29 10.03 21.51 21.08
CA GLN A 29 8.70 21.95 20.66
C GLN A 29 8.18 20.94 19.63
N SER A 30 6.99 20.37 19.83
CA SER A 30 6.35 19.51 18.83
C SER A 30 5.91 20.39 17.65
N VAL A 31 6.79 20.55 16.66
CA VAL A 31 6.43 21.20 15.40
C VAL A 31 5.37 20.33 14.72
N PRO A 32 4.19 20.87 14.36
CA PRO A 32 3.19 20.11 13.63
C PRO A 32 3.80 19.53 12.35
N SER A 33 3.51 18.26 12.06
CA SER A 33 3.87 17.64 10.78
C SER A 33 3.39 18.52 9.63
N ASP A 34 4.26 18.79 8.65
CA ASP A 34 4.02 19.78 7.60
C ASP A 34 3.06 19.33 6.50
N LYS A 35 2.35 18.20 6.70
CA LYS A 35 1.32 17.63 5.81
C LYS A 35 1.82 17.27 4.41
N GLN A 36 3.12 17.44 4.16
CA GLN A 36 3.72 17.24 2.86
C GLN A 36 4.12 15.79 2.68
N LEU A 37 3.71 15.23 1.55
CA LEU A 37 4.26 14.01 1.00
C LEU A 37 5.44 14.36 0.10
N ARG A 38 6.56 13.67 0.32
CA ARG A 38 7.81 13.93 -0.40
C ARG A 38 8.41 12.65 -0.95
N ILE A 39 8.99 12.76 -2.14
CA ILE A 39 9.78 11.72 -2.78
C ILE A 39 11.23 12.17 -2.77
N PHE A 40 12.14 11.27 -2.36
CA PHE A 40 13.57 11.52 -2.32
C PHE A 40 14.30 10.55 -3.26
N ASP A 41 15.27 11.09 -4.02
CA ASP A 41 16.28 10.27 -4.70
C ASP A 41 17.55 10.21 -3.82
N PRO A 42 17.82 9.09 -3.14
CA PRO A 42 18.95 8.91 -2.23
C PRO A 42 20.31 9.02 -2.93
N ARG A 43 20.34 9.00 -4.27
CA ARG A 43 21.57 9.19 -5.06
C ARG A 43 21.89 10.67 -5.29
N THR A 44 20.97 11.56 -4.97
CA THR A 44 21.10 13.01 -5.16
C THR A 44 21.29 13.72 -3.81
N LYS A 45 21.54 15.03 -3.84
CA LYS A 45 21.61 15.87 -2.63
C LYS A 45 20.34 15.71 -1.77
N PRO A 46 20.36 16.02 -0.46
CA PRO A 46 19.25 15.82 0.48
C PRO A 46 18.09 16.81 0.26
N ARG A 47 17.58 16.90 -0.97
CA ARG A 47 16.41 17.69 -1.35
C ARG A 47 15.39 16.73 -1.94
N ALA A 48 14.12 16.92 -1.57
CA ALA A 48 13.03 16.18 -2.18
C ALA A 48 13.01 16.42 -3.70
N SER A 49 12.90 15.36 -4.49
CA SER A 49 12.72 15.46 -5.94
C SER A 49 11.33 15.98 -6.28
N GLN A 50 10.34 15.62 -5.46
CA GLN A 50 8.94 16.04 -5.59
C GLN A 50 8.32 16.22 -4.21
N SER A 51 7.38 17.16 -4.11
CA SER A 51 6.64 17.44 -2.88
C SER A 51 5.22 17.87 -3.22
N THR A 52 4.24 17.39 -2.47
CA THR A 52 2.84 17.81 -2.56
C THR A 52 2.17 17.71 -1.20
N GLN A 53 1.04 18.38 -1.02
CA GLN A 53 0.21 18.23 0.18
C GLN A 53 -0.61 16.95 0.04
N ALA A 54 -0.39 15.97 0.92
CA ALA A 54 -1.12 14.70 0.82
C ALA A 54 -2.49 14.74 1.50
N HIS A 55 -2.49 15.11 2.77
CA HIS A 55 -3.66 15.11 3.63
C HIS A 55 -3.83 16.47 4.27
N GLU A 56 -5.08 16.91 4.46
CA GLU A 56 -5.35 18.24 4.99
C GLU A 56 -5.20 18.32 6.52
N ASN A 57 -5.15 17.16 7.18
CA ASN A 57 -4.88 17.04 8.59
C ASN A 57 -3.41 16.64 8.86
N SER A 58 -2.83 17.16 9.94
CA SER A 58 -1.44 16.87 10.33
C SER A 58 -1.28 15.62 11.21
N ARG A 59 -2.34 14.82 11.37
CA ARG A 59 -2.27 13.49 12.02
C ARG A 59 -1.39 12.52 11.22
N ASP A 60 -1.01 11.44 11.88
CA ASP A 60 -0.21 10.37 11.29
C ASP A 60 -0.76 9.94 9.93
N SER A 61 0.15 9.83 8.98
CA SER A 61 -0.11 9.35 7.62
C SER A 61 0.85 8.21 7.29
N ARG A 62 0.42 7.24 6.49
CA ARG A 62 1.25 6.10 6.05
C ARG A 62 1.23 5.99 4.53
N LEU A 63 2.19 5.25 3.98
CA LEU A 63 2.38 5.10 2.54
C LEU A 63 2.68 3.64 2.19
N ALA A 64 2.20 3.22 1.01
CA ALA A 64 2.60 1.98 0.37
C ALA A 64 2.89 2.23 -1.12
N TRP A 65 4.02 1.74 -1.61
CA TRP A 65 4.38 1.83 -3.02
C TRP A 65 3.70 0.73 -3.83
N MET A 66 3.28 1.08 -5.04
CA MET A 66 2.81 0.10 -6.01
C MET A 66 3.89 -0.17 -7.06
N GLY A 67 4.19 -1.46 -7.28
CA GLY A 67 5.00 -1.96 -8.39
C GLY A 67 6.30 -1.20 -8.64
N THR A 68 6.64 -1.00 -9.91
CA THR A 68 7.85 -0.27 -10.34
C THR A 68 7.69 1.26 -10.26
N TRP A 69 7.37 1.79 -9.07
CA TRP A 69 7.56 3.18 -8.63
C TRP A 69 6.71 4.29 -9.24
N GLU A 70 5.74 4.00 -10.11
CA GLU A 70 4.96 5.07 -10.74
C GLU A 70 3.72 5.47 -9.91
N HIS A 71 3.29 4.62 -8.98
CA HIS A 71 2.13 4.89 -8.14
C HIS A 71 2.40 4.55 -6.69
N LEU A 72 1.72 5.27 -5.80
CA LEU A 72 1.70 4.98 -4.37
C LEU A 72 0.32 5.26 -3.79
N VAL A 73 0.03 4.60 -2.67
CA VAL A 73 -1.15 4.86 -1.85
C VAL A 73 -0.71 5.56 -0.58
N SER A 74 -1.48 6.56 -0.15
CA SER A 74 -1.36 7.17 1.17
C SER A 74 -2.63 6.97 1.98
N THR A 75 -2.46 6.78 3.29
CA THR A 75 -3.54 6.84 4.27
C THR A 75 -3.32 8.02 5.20
N GLY A 76 -4.39 8.69 5.59
CA GLY A 76 -4.32 9.85 6.47
C GLY A 76 -5.70 10.31 6.88
N PHE A 77 -5.84 11.62 7.11
CA PHE A 77 -7.10 12.22 7.55
C PHE A 77 -7.41 13.48 6.76
N ASN A 78 -8.68 13.65 6.37
CA ASN A 78 -9.15 14.85 5.70
C ASN A 78 -9.37 16.02 6.69
N GLN A 79 -9.81 17.17 6.19
CA GLN A 79 -10.09 18.35 7.01
C GLN A 79 -11.16 18.09 8.10
N MET A 80 -12.13 17.23 7.79
CA MET A 80 -13.20 16.81 8.70
C MET A 80 -12.77 15.74 9.71
N ARG A 81 -11.49 15.35 9.73
CA ARG A 81 -10.91 14.30 10.59
C ARG A 81 -11.45 12.90 10.29
N GLU A 82 -11.99 12.68 9.11
CA GLU A 82 -12.32 11.34 8.61
C GLU A 82 -11.05 10.71 8.04
N ARG A 83 -10.90 9.39 8.22
CA ARG A 83 -9.85 8.61 7.61
C ARG A 83 -10.04 8.66 6.09
N GLU A 84 -8.96 8.89 5.37
CA GLU A 84 -8.98 8.90 3.91
C GLU A 84 -7.80 8.14 3.32
N VAL A 85 -8.00 7.62 2.11
CA VAL A 85 -7.01 6.92 1.31
C VAL A 85 -6.88 7.64 -0.02
N LYS A 86 -5.66 7.90 -0.48
CA LYS A 86 -5.38 8.56 -1.76
C LYS A 86 -4.45 7.73 -2.61
N LEU A 87 -4.76 7.62 -3.90
CA LEU A 87 -3.90 7.05 -4.92
C LEU A 87 -3.16 8.18 -5.63
N TRP A 88 -1.86 8.04 -5.86
CA TRP A 88 -1.00 9.06 -6.44
C TRP A 88 -0.24 8.50 -7.65
N ASP A 89 -0.10 9.31 -8.71
CA ASP A 89 0.86 9.09 -9.79
C ASP A 89 2.09 9.94 -9.52
N THR A 90 3.25 9.32 -9.38
CA THR A 90 4.49 10.06 -9.11
C THR A 90 4.98 10.83 -10.33
N ARG A 91 4.50 10.55 -11.54
CA ARG A 91 4.79 11.36 -12.74
C ARG A 91 3.99 12.65 -12.76
N PHE A 92 2.80 12.64 -12.14
CA PHE A 92 1.86 13.76 -12.06
C PHE A 92 1.51 14.08 -10.60
N PHE A 93 2.53 14.40 -9.80
CA PHE A 93 2.45 14.45 -8.34
C PHE A 93 1.81 15.71 -7.74
N SER A 94 1.09 16.51 -8.53
CA SER A 94 0.43 17.73 -8.05
C SER A 94 -0.88 17.45 -7.30
N SER A 95 -1.55 16.33 -7.59
CA SER A 95 -2.83 15.94 -7.02
C SER A 95 -2.98 14.43 -6.97
N ALA A 96 -3.85 13.93 -6.08
CA ALA A 96 -4.21 12.52 -6.06
C ALA A 96 -5.00 12.15 -7.34
N LEU A 97 -4.76 10.94 -7.85
CA LEU A 97 -5.54 10.34 -8.94
C LEU A 97 -6.94 9.94 -8.48
N ALA A 98 -7.05 9.43 -7.25
CA ALA A 98 -8.29 9.03 -6.62
C ALA A 98 -8.22 9.27 -5.12
N SER A 99 -9.36 9.50 -4.50
CA SER A 99 -9.49 9.67 -3.05
C SER A 99 -10.73 8.92 -2.56
N LEU A 100 -10.59 8.26 -1.41
CA LEU A 100 -11.67 7.54 -0.73
C LEU A 100 -11.73 8.00 0.72
N THR A 101 -12.88 8.54 1.12
CA THR A 101 -13.20 8.84 2.53
C THR A 101 -13.80 7.60 3.18
N LEU A 102 -13.41 7.31 4.42
CA LEU A 102 -13.84 6.16 5.21
C LEU A 102 -14.72 6.61 6.38
N ASP A 103 -14.26 6.46 7.62
CA ASP A 103 -14.99 6.79 8.85
C ASP A 103 -14.21 7.78 9.74
N THR A 104 -14.76 8.10 10.91
CA THR A 104 -14.21 9.07 11.85
C THR A 104 -13.33 8.45 12.94
N SER A 105 -12.90 7.20 12.78
CA SER A 105 -12.03 6.53 13.77
C SER A 105 -10.70 7.25 13.91
N LEU A 106 -10.14 7.27 15.13
CA LEU A 106 -8.97 8.10 15.44
C LEU A 106 -7.63 7.46 15.03
N GLY A 107 -7.61 6.13 14.81
CA GLY A 107 -6.40 5.39 14.48
C GLY A 107 -5.98 5.57 13.03
N CYS A 108 -4.69 5.83 12.81
CA CYS A 108 -4.11 5.82 11.46
C CYS A 108 -4.15 4.40 10.87
N LEU A 109 -4.56 4.29 9.61
CA LEU A 109 -4.59 3.02 8.88
C LEU A 109 -3.20 2.68 8.35
N VAL A 110 -2.81 1.42 8.49
CA VAL A 110 -1.64 0.85 7.81
C VAL A 110 -2.09 0.31 6.46
N PRO A 111 -1.60 0.86 5.33
CA PRO A 111 -1.84 0.31 4.01
C PRO A 111 -0.92 -0.89 3.76
N LEU A 112 -1.53 -2.05 3.54
CA LEU A 112 -0.89 -3.31 3.19
C LEU A 112 -1.23 -3.63 1.73
N LEU A 113 -0.38 -3.16 0.81
CA LEU A 113 -0.60 -3.29 -0.63
C LEU A 113 0.21 -4.45 -1.20
N ASP A 114 -0.46 -5.36 -1.89
CA ASP A 114 0.17 -6.32 -2.79
C ASP A 114 0.28 -5.69 -4.19
N PRO A 115 1.48 -5.35 -4.66
CA PRO A 115 1.65 -4.58 -5.90
C PRO A 115 1.24 -5.34 -7.16
N ASP A 116 1.21 -6.67 -7.11
CA ASP A 116 0.98 -7.50 -8.29
C ASP A 116 -0.51 -7.79 -8.52
N SER A 117 -1.33 -7.92 -7.47
CA SER A 117 -2.80 -7.96 -7.60
C SER A 117 -3.44 -6.57 -7.59
N GLY A 118 -2.76 -5.57 -7.01
CA GLY A 118 -3.39 -4.30 -6.66
C GLY A 118 -4.31 -4.39 -5.44
N LEU A 119 -4.34 -5.52 -4.71
CA LEU A 119 -5.12 -5.63 -3.47
C LEU A 119 -4.48 -4.85 -2.34
N LEU A 120 -5.28 -3.97 -1.73
CA LEU A 120 -4.91 -3.11 -0.61
C LEU A 120 -5.75 -3.50 0.61
N VAL A 121 -5.09 -3.98 1.66
CA VAL A 121 -5.70 -4.15 2.98
C VAL A 121 -5.40 -2.94 3.85
N LEU A 122 -6.44 -2.35 4.43
CA LEU A 122 -6.34 -1.27 5.40
C LEU A 122 -6.55 -1.82 6.80
N ALA A 123 -5.55 -1.62 7.66
CA ALA A 123 -5.50 -2.20 8.99
C ALA A 123 -5.33 -1.10 10.06
N GLY A 124 -6.28 -0.98 10.99
CA GLY A 124 -6.25 0.01 12.08
C GLY A 124 -5.88 -0.62 13.43
N LYS A 125 -4.78 -0.18 14.05
CA LYS A 125 -4.40 -0.69 15.39
C LYS A 125 -5.50 -0.34 16.41
N GLY A 126 -5.91 -1.32 17.20
CA GLY A 126 -7.01 -1.18 18.16
C GLY A 126 -8.38 -1.51 17.57
N GLU A 127 -8.46 -1.82 16.28
CA GLU A 127 -9.73 -2.13 15.60
C GLU A 127 -9.91 -3.65 15.45
N ARG A 128 -11.15 -4.06 15.16
CA ARG A 128 -11.53 -5.45 14.92
C ARG A 128 -12.01 -5.64 13.48
N GLN A 129 -11.42 -4.89 12.57
CA GLN A 129 -11.85 -4.90 11.18
C GLN A 129 -10.69 -4.62 10.24
N LEU A 130 -10.69 -5.33 9.12
CA LEU A 130 -9.86 -5.05 7.95
C LEU A 130 -10.77 -4.70 6.78
N TYR A 131 -10.36 -3.69 6.02
CA TYR A 131 -10.99 -3.37 4.74
C TYR A 131 -10.06 -3.79 3.61
N CYS A 132 -10.60 -4.45 2.60
CA CYS A 132 -9.88 -4.84 1.40
C CYS A 132 -10.44 -4.08 0.21
N TYR A 133 -9.55 -3.42 -0.52
CA TYR A 133 -9.83 -2.67 -1.72
C TYR A 133 -8.96 -3.18 -2.87
N GLU A 134 -9.42 -2.96 -4.09
CA GLU A 134 -8.62 -3.11 -5.29
C GLU A 134 -8.19 -1.72 -5.76
N VAL A 135 -6.90 -1.59 -6.07
CA VAL A 135 -6.29 -0.36 -6.55
C VAL A 135 -5.94 -0.55 -8.02
N VAL A 136 -6.64 0.16 -8.91
CA VAL A 136 -6.46 0.04 -10.36
C VAL A 136 -5.91 1.36 -10.92
N PRO A 137 -4.61 1.48 -11.22
CA PRO A 137 -4.05 2.73 -11.73
C PRO A 137 -4.56 3.12 -13.12
N GLN A 138 -4.88 2.15 -13.98
CA GLN A 138 -5.34 2.39 -15.35
C GLN A 138 -6.75 2.99 -15.38
N GLN A 139 -7.56 2.69 -14.37
CA GLN A 139 -8.86 3.30 -14.13
C GLN A 139 -8.84 3.79 -12.68
N PRO A 140 -8.29 5.00 -12.42
CA PRO A 140 -7.85 5.43 -11.09
C PRO A 140 -9.00 5.39 -10.09
N ALA A 141 -9.08 4.28 -9.37
CA ALA A 141 -10.15 3.96 -8.46
C ALA A 141 -9.63 3.12 -7.30
N LEU A 142 -10.31 3.26 -6.17
CA LEU A 142 -10.14 2.45 -4.96
C LEU A 142 -11.46 1.69 -4.76
N SER A 143 -11.56 0.51 -5.36
CA SER A 143 -12.81 -0.26 -5.42
C SER A 143 -12.94 -1.18 -4.20
N PRO A 144 -14.05 -1.16 -3.45
CA PRO A 144 -14.22 -2.06 -2.31
C PRO A 144 -14.32 -3.51 -2.79
N VAL A 145 -13.55 -4.40 -2.16
CA VAL A 145 -13.57 -5.85 -2.44
C VAL A 145 -14.33 -6.57 -1.33
N THR A 146 -13.87 -6.42 -0.09
CA THR A 146 -14.50 -7.08 1.06
C THR A 146 -14.11 -6.42 2.38
N GLN A 147 -14.88 -6.72 3.42
CA GLN A 147 -14.65 -6.30 4.79
C GLN A 147 -14.56 -7.55 5.67
N CYS A 148 -13.47 -7.68 6.42
CA CYS A 148 -13.25 -8.81 7.32
C CYS A 148 -13.38 -8.34 8.77
N VAL A 149 -14.30 -8.94 9.53
CA VAL A 149 -14.44 -8.72 10.97
C VAL A 149 -13.52 -9.67 11.72
N LEU A 150 -12.72 -9.14 12.64
CA LEU A 150 -11.73 -9.86 13.40
C LEU A 150 -12.27 -10.31 14.75
N GLU A 151 -11.97 -11.54 15.14
CA GLU A 151 -12.33 -12.07 16.45
C GLU A 151 -11.58 -11.37 17.59
N SER A 152 -10.36 -10.90 17.34
CA SER A 152 -9.53 -10.22 18.33
C SER A 152 -9.11 -8.84 17.85
N VAL A 153 -8.73 -7.97 18.79
CA VAL A 153 -8.25 -6.61 18.49
C VAL A 153 -6.92 -6.67 17.75
N LEU A 154 -6.80 -5.87 16.69
CA LEU A 154 -5.59 -5.76 15.90
C LEU A 154 -4.50 -4.98 16.66
N ARG A 155 -3.35 -5.62 16.90
CA ARG A 155 -2.14 -4.97 17.44
C ARG A 155 -1.12 -4.60 16.36
N GLY A 156 -1.14 -5.32 15.26
CA GLY A 156 -0.35 -5.06 14.06
C GLY A 156 -0.77 -6.01 12.93
N ALA A 157 -0.34 -5.74 11.71
CA ALA A 157 -0.56 -6.62 10.58
C ALA A 157 0.61 -6.57 9.61
N ALA A 158 0.80 -7.67 8.88
CA ALA A 158 1.77 -7.77 7.79
C ALA A 158 1.22 -8.63 6.66
N LEU A 159 1.62 -8.33 5.42
CA LEU A 159 1.35 -9.22 4.29
C LEU A 159 2.28 -10.42 4.32
N VAL A 160 1.75 -11.58 3.93
CA VAL A 160 2.53 -12.75 3.60
C VAL A 160 3.00 -12.63 2.15
N PRO A 161 4.28 -12.95 1.84
CA PRO A 161 4.77 -12.95 0.47
C PRO A 161 3.96 -13.89 -0.44
N ARG A 162 3.76 -13.48 -1.70
CA ARG A 162 3.01 -14.26 -2.70
C ARG A 162 3.48 -15.71 -2.85
N GLN A 163 4.79 -15.93 -2.76
CA GLN A 163 5.40 -17.26 -2.87
C GLN A 163 4.99 -18.23 -1.75
N ALA A 164 4.39 -17.74 -0.66
CA ALA A 164 3.93 -18.53 0.48
C ALA A 164 2.40 -18.69 0.55
N LEU A 165 1.68 -18.25 -0.49
CA LEU A 165 0.23 -18.39 -0.59
C LEU A 165 -0.17 -19.81 -1.02
N ALA A 166 -1.35 -20.24 -0.58
CA ALA A 166 -1.95 -21.51 -0.95
C ALA A 166 -2.60 -21.40 -2.35
N VAL A 167 -1.77 -21.44 -3.40
CA VAL A 167 -2.22 -21.22 -4.79
C VAL A 167 -3.27 -22.23 -5.27
N MET A 168 -3.19 -23.49 -4.83
CA MET A 168 -4.17 -24.54 -5.14
C MET A 168 -5.54 -24.28 -4.51
N SER A 169 -5.61 -23.41 -3.51
CA SER A 169 -6.84 -22.97 -2.85
C SER A 169 -7.27 -21.57 -3.30
N CYS A 170 -6.71 -21.06 -4.41
CA CYS A 170 -7.00 -19.72 -4.95
C CYS A 170 -6.81 -18.60 -3.92
N GLU A 171 -5.87 -18.76 -2.98
CA GLU A 171 -5.51 -17.71 -2.03
C GLU A 171 -4.68 -16.64 -2.73
N VAL A 172 -5.24 -15.45 -2.89
CA VAL A 172 -4.61 -14.33 -3.64
C VAL A 172 -3.94 -13.31 -2.73
N LEU A 173 -4.26 -13.33 -1.44
CA LEU A 173 -3.66 -12.47 -0.43
C LEU A 173 -3.76 -13.16 0.95
N ARG A 174 -2.74 -13.02 1.79
CA ARG A 174 -2.81 -13.42 3.19
C ARG A 174 -2.23 -12.33 4.09
N VAL A 175 -2.98 -11.98 5.13
CA VAL A 175 -2.57 -11.02 6.17
C VAL A 175 -2.29 -11.79 7.45
N LEU A 176 -1.17 -11.52 8.10
CA LEU A 176 -0.91 -11.97 9.46
C LEU A 176 -1.41 -10.90 10.43
N GLN A 177 -2.53 -11.16 11.11
CA GLN A 177 -2.98 -10.33 12.22
C GLN A 177 -2.14 -10.67 13.45
N LEU A 178 -1.53 -9.66 14.09
CA LEU A 178 -1.05 -9.76 15.45
C LEU A 178 -2.16 -9.37 16.43
N SER A 179 -2.49 -10.25 17.37
CA SER A 179 -3.38 -9.99 18.50
C SER A 179 -2.59 -9.95 19.81
N ASP A 180 -3.28 -9.84 20.96
CA ASP A 180 -2.64 -9.92 22.27
C ASP A 180 -2.10 -11.31 22.62
N THR A 181 -2.63 -12.36 21.98
CA THR A 181 -2.35 -13.76 22.37
C THR A 181 -1.77 -14.59 21.23
N ALA A 182 -1.91 -14.17 19.97
CA ALA A 182 -1.52 -14.97 18.82
C ALA A 182 -1.23 -14.14 17.57
N ILE A 183 -0.62 -14.81 16.59
CA ILE A 183 -0.60 -14.36 15.20
C ILE A 183 -1.64 -15.19 14.44
N VAL A 184 -2.65 -14.54 13.88
CA VAL A 184 -3.78 -15.17 13.19
C VAL A 184 -3.69 -14.89 11.69
N PRO A 185 -3.54 -15.91 10.83
CA PRO A 185 -3.55 -15.72 9.38
C PRO A 185 -4.97 -15.50 8.87
N ILE A 186 -5.13 -14.51 7.98
CA ILE A 186 -6.39 -14.16 7.32
C ILE A 186 -6.16 -14.27 5.82
N GLY A 187 -6.71 -15.31 5.21
CA GLY A 187 -6.62 -15.57 3.77
C GLY A 187 -7.77 -14.92 3.00
N TYR A 188 -7.46 -14.35 1.85
CA TYR A 188 -8.43 -13.88 0.87
C TYR A 188 -8.38 -14.82 -0.33
N HIS A 189 -9.54 -15.40 -0.65
CA HIS A 189 -9.65 -16.44 -1.66
C HIS A 189 -10.59 -16.00 -2.78
N VAL A 190 -10.21 -16.30 -4.02
CA VAL A 190 -11.12 -16.19 -5.16
C VAL A 190 -11.93 -17.49 -5.26
N PRO A 191 -13.27 -17.45 -5.18
CA PRO A 191 -14.07 -18.65 -5.30
C PRO A 191 -13.92 -19.30 -6.68
N ARG A 192 -13.39 -20.51 -6.74
CA ARG A 192 -13.27 -21.34 -7.96
C ARG A 192 -13.85 -22.73 -7.70
N LYS A 193 -14.48 -23.31 -8.72
CA LYS A 193 -15.13 -24.63 -8.62
C LYS A 193 -14.15 -25.79 -8.65
N ALA A 194 -13.05 -25.65 -9.40
CA ALA A 194 -12.06 -26.70 -9.59
C ALA A 194 -10.87 -26.49 -8.66
N VAL A 195 -10.42 -27.59 -8.04
CA VAL A 195 -9.19 -27.64 -7.23
C VAL A 195 -8.01 -27.90 -8.19
N GLU A 196 -7.63 -26.85 -8.89
CA GLU A 196 -6.53 -26.85 -9.86
C GLU A 196 -5.73 -25.54 -9.76
N PHE A 197 -4.65 -25.44 -10.51
CA PHE A 197 -3.89 -24.20 -10.60
C PHE A 197 -4.57 -23.22 -11.57
N HIS A 198 -4.89 -22.01 -11.10
CA HIS A 198 -5.52 -20.94 -11.88
C HIS A 198 -4.47 -19.89 -12.25
N GLU A 199 -3.84 -20.05 -13.41
CA GLU A 199 -2.75 -19.19 -13.90
C GLU A 199 -3.14 -17.70 -13.97
N ASP A 200 -4.42 -17.41 -14.26
CA ASP A 200 -4.95 -16.05 -14.34
C ASP A 200 -4.90 -15.29 -13.00
N LEU A 201 -4.87 -16.00 -11.88
CA LEU A 201 -4.76 -15.40 -10.54
C LEU A 201 -3.29 -15.16 -10.11
N PHE A 202 -2.34 -15.84 -10.75
CA PHE A 202 -0.96 -15.91 -10.31
C PHE A 202 0.02 -15.63 -11.47
N PRO A 203 0.06 -14.39 -11.98
CA PRO A 203 1.07 -14.01 -12.98
C PRO A 203 2.48 -14.12 -12.40
N ASP A 204 3.47 -14.34 -13.29
CA ASP A 204 4.88 -14.39 -12.92
C ASP A 204 5.30 -13.17 -12.09
N THR A 205 5.92 -13.44 -10.93
CA THR A 205 6.26 -12.46 -9.90
C THR A 205 7.74 -12.41 -9.57
#